data_AF-A0AAW6C155-F1
#
_entry.id   AF-A0AAW6C155-F1
#
_cell.length_a   1.000
_cell.length_b   1.000
_cell.length_c   1.000
_cell.angle_alpha   90.00
_cell.angle_beta   90.00
_cell.angle_gamma   90.00
#
_symmetry.space_group_name_H-M   'P 1'
#
loop_
_entity.id
_entity.type
_entity.pdbx_description
1 polymer ?
#
loop_
_entity_poly.entity_id
_entity_poly.type
_entity_poly.pdbx_seq_one_letter_code
_entity_poly.pdbx_strand_id
1 'polypeptide(L)' 'MSNRELAKALIDQIPESRLFYVVSYLQGAAVPDETPNAETLEAMAELDSGGGHKFTGSTEQLFSELMED' A
#
# COMPACT_ATOMS: atom_id res chain seq x y z
N MET A 1 7.49 -26.95 15.13
CA MET A 1 6.48 -26.69 14.08
C MET A 1 6.53 -25.21 13.76
N SER A 2 6.82 -24.84 12.52
CA SER A 2 6.84 -23.45 12.07
C SER A 2 5.43 -22.96 11.76
N ASN A 3 5.22 -21.64 11.74
CA ASN A 3 3.95 -21.04 11.32
C ASN A 3 3.53 -21.50 9.91
N ARG A 4 4.50 -21.74 9.02
CA ARG A 4 4.25 -22.27 7.68
C ARG A 4 3.70 -23.70 7.72
N GLU A 5 4.25 -24.56 8.57
CA GLU A 5 3.77 -25.93 8.74
C GLU A 5 2.36 -25.97 9.35
N LEU A 6 2.12 -25.12 10.36
CA LEU A 6 0.80 -24.98 10.97
C LEU A 6 -0.25 -24.49 9.96
N ALA A 7 0.08 -23.48 9.15
CA ALA A 7 -0.83 -22.94 8.13
C ALA A 7 -1.24 -24.01 7.10
N LYS A 8 -0.28 -24.83 6.62
CA LYS A 8 -0.57 -25.95 5.71
C LYS A 8 -1.52 -26.96 6.36
N ALA A 9 -1.23 -27.38 7.59
CA ALA A 9 -2.06 -28.33 8.31
C ALA A 9 -3.50 -27.82 8.56
N LEU A 10 -3.68 -26.50 8.72
CA LEU A 10 -5.00 -25.88 8.84
C LEU A 10 -5.73 -25.84 7.50
N ILE A 11 -5.04 -25.50 6.41
CA ILE A 11 -5.62 -25.47 5.05
C ILE A 11 -6.19 -26.84 4.67
N ASP A 12 -5.47 -27.92 4.96
CA ASP A 12 -5.91 -29.29 4.66
C ASP A 12 -7.21 -29.70 5.38
N GLN A 13 -7.60 -28.98 6.44
CA GLN A 13 -8.83 -29.24 7.20
C GLN A 13 -10.03 -28.43 6.71
N ILE A 14 -9.83 -27.48 5.78
CA ILE A 14 -10.88 -26.59 5.30
C ILE A 14 -11.71 -27.30 4.22
N PRO A 15 -13.04 -27.37 4.35
CA PRO A 15 -13.89 -27.88 3.28
C PRO A 15 -13.75 -27.03 2.01
N GLU A 16 -13.72 -27.65 0.83
CA GLU A 16 -13.52 -26.97 -0.47
C GLU A 16 -14.46 -25.76 -0.66
N SER A 17 -15.74 -25.90 -0.27
CA SER A 17 -16.75 -24.83 -0.31
C SER A 17 -16.36 -23.54 0.44
N ARG A 18 -15.40 -23.61 1.36
CA ARG A 18 -14.88 -22.49 2.14
C ARG A 18 -13.46 -22.08 1.73
N LEU A 19 -12.77 -22.89 0.93
CA LEU A 19 -11.38 -22.68 0.58
C LEU A 19 -11.20 -21.40 -0.26
N PHE A 20 -12.18 -21.06 -1.09
CA PHE A 20 -12.23 -19.82 -1.86
C PHE A 20 -11.98 -18.56 -1.00
N TYR A 21 -12.54 -18.48 0.22
CA TYR A 21 -12.35 -17.33 1.12
C TYR A 21 -10.92 -17.21 1.63
N VAL A 22 -10.20 -18.34 1.72
CA VAL A 22 -8.83 -18.39 2.22
C VAL A 22 -7.83 -18.13 1.10
N VAL A 23 -8.11 -18.58 -0.12
CA VAL A 23 -7.25 -18.37 -1.29
C VAL A 23 -7.01 -16.88 -1.52
N SER A 24 -8.06 -16.04 -1.46
CA SER A 24 -7.93 -14.59 -1.66
C SER A 24 -6.97 -13.95 -0.65
N TYR A 25 -7.06 -14.36 0.61
CA TYR A 25 -6.16 -13.87 1.66
C TYR A 25 -4.72 -14.31 1.43
N LEU A 26 -4.51 -15.58 1.07
CA LEU A 26 -3.17 -16.11 0.79
C LEU A 26 -2.53 -15.47 -0.46
N GLN A 27 -3.33 -15.16 -1.48
CA GLN A 27 -2.87 -14.41 -2.66
C GLN A 27 -2.38 -13.01 -2.28
N GLY A 28 -3.14 -12.29 -1.45
CA GLY A 28 -2.73 -10.98 -0.93
C GLY A 28 -1.47 -11.06 -0.07
N ALA A 29 -1.39 -12.03 0.84
CA ALA A 29 -0.22 -12.22 1.71
C ALA A 29 1.04 -12.71 0.96
N ALA A 30 0.89 -13.23 -0.27
CA ALA A 30 1.99 -13.63 -1.13
C ALA A 30 2.48 -12.49 -2.04
N VAL A 31 1.78 -11.36 -2.09
CA VAL A 31 2.28 -10.15 -2.74
C VAL A 31 3.52 -9.70 -1.97
N PRO A 32 4.69 -9.58 -2.62
CA PRO A 32 5.88 -9.07 -1.98
C PRO A 32 5.65 -7.64 -1.48
N ASP A 33 6.35 -7.25 -0.42
CA ASP A 33 6.41 -5.84 -0.06
C ASP A 33 6.99 -5.06 -1.24
N GLU A 34 6.21 -4.12 -1.78
CA GLU A 34 6.69 -3.23 -2.83
C GLU A 34 7.51 -2.12 -2.20
N THR A 35 8.71 -1.90 -2.74
CA THR A 35 9.46 -0.67 -2.48
C THR A 35 9.09 0.33 -3.57
N PRO A 36 8.71 1.59 -3.23
CA PRO A 36 8.50 2.62 -4.24
C PRO A 36 9.72 2.75 -5.16
N ASN A 37 9.50 3.18 -6.39
CA ASN A 37 10.61 3.44 -7.31
C ASN A 37 11.50 4.59 -6.78
N ALA A 38 12.70 4.74 -7.36
CA ALA A 38 13.67 5.74 -6.89
C ALA A 38 13.11 7.17 -6.90
N GLU A 39 12.38 7.55 -7.95
CA GLU A 39 11.73 8.86 -8.07
C GLU A 39 10.74 9.13 -6.93
N THR A 40 9.92 8.12 -6.58
CA THR A 40 8.96 8.25 -5.47
C THR A 40 9.67 8.37 -4.13
N LEU A 41 10.74 7.59 -3.92
CA LEU A 41 11.54 7.66 -2.69
C LEU A 41 12.20 9.04 -2.53
N GLU A 42 12.70 9.64 -3.62
CA GLU A 42 13.26 10.98 -3.63
C GLU A 42 12.21 12.05 -3.30
N ALA A 43 11.02 11.97 -3.90
CA ALA A 43 9.91 12.87 -3.59
C ALA A 43 9.45 12.76 -2.12
N MET A 44 9.41 11.55 -1.56
CA MET A 44 9.12 11.34 -0.13
C MET A 44 10.20 11.99 0.75
N ALA A 45 11.49 11.79 0.41
CA ALA A 45 12.60 12.37 1.14
C ALA A 45 12.61 13.91 1.10
N GLU A 46 12.24 14.50 -0.05
CA GLU A 46 12.05 15.95 -0.17
C GLU A 46 11.03 16.46 0.84
N LEU A 47 9.85 15.83 0.90
CA LEU A 47 8.78 16.22 1.83
C LEU A 47 9.20 16.08 3.30
N ASP A 48 9.90 15.00 3.65
CA ASP A 48 10.42 14.77 4.99
C ASP A 48 11.47 15.81 5.40
N SER A 49 12.24 16.32 4.43
CA SER A 49 13.21 17.39 4.64
C SER A 49 12.57 18.79 4.74
N GLY A 50 11.24 18.89 4.61
CA GLY A 50 10.51 20.15 4.63
C GLY A 50 10.48 20.89 3.28
N GLY A 51 10.86 20.21 2.20
CA GLY A 51 10.69 20.68 0.83
C GLY A 51 9.24 20.53 0.32
N GLY A 52 9.07 20.58 -1.00
CA GLY A 52 7.76 20.64 -1.64
C GLY A 52 7.01 21.95 -1.43
N HIS A 53 5.85 22.07 -2.08
CA HIS A 53 4.97 23.22 -1.96
C HIS A 53 3.76 22.89 -1.07
N LYS A 54 3.75 23.41 0.17
CA LYS A 54 2.59 23.31 1.06
C LYS A 54 1.67 24.49 0.82
N PHE A 55 0.53 24.24 0.20
CA PHE A 55 -0.51 25.25 0.06
C PHE A 55 -1.29 25.41 1.38
N THR A 56 -1.52 26.67 1.79
CA THR A 56 -2.38 27.00 2.93
C THR A 56 -3.39 28.06 2.51
N GLY A 57 -4.68 27.76 2.60
CA GLY A 57 -5.73 28.70 2.18
C GLY A 57 -7.03 27.97 1.89
N SER A 58 -7.98 28.67 1.28
CA SER A 58 -9.20 28.04 0.76
C SER A 58 -8.90 27.27 -0.53
N THR A 59 -9.76 26.31 -0.87
CA THR A 59 -9.69 25.59 -2.14
C THR A 59 -9.79 26.54 -3.35
N GLU A 60 -10.58 27.62 -3.24
CA GLU A 60 -10.68 28.65 -4.29
C GLU A 60 -9.33 29.31 -4.56
N GLN A 61 -8.60 29.68 -3.51
CA GLN A 61 -7.26 30.28 -3.61
C GLN A 61 -6.25 29.32 -4.23
N LEU A 62 -6.32 28.02 -3.93
CA LEU A 62 -5.47 27.00 -4.57
C LEU A 62 -5.69 26.95 -6.08
N PHE A 63 -6.95 26.95 -6.52
CA PHE A 63 -7.26 26.93 -7.94
C PHE A 63 -6.87 28.23 -8.64
N SER A 64 -6.99 29.39 -7.99
CA SER A 64 -6.45 30.64 -8.52
C SER A 64 -4.94 30.53 -8.77
N GLU A 65 -4.17 30.04 -7.79
CA GLU A 65 -2.72 29.88 -7.90
C GLU A 65 -2.32 28.91 -9.03
N LEU A 66 -2.99 27.77 -9.15
CA LEU A 66 -2.72 26.77 -10.20
C LEU A 66 -3.09 27.24 -11.62
N MET A 67 -3.95 28.25 -11.75
CA MET A 67 -4.41 28.78 -13.03
C MET A 67 -3.65 30.05 -13.46
N GLU A 68 -2.72 30.54 -12.63
CA GLU A 68 -1.92 31.75 -12.92
C GLU A 68 -0.67 31.49 -13.79
N ASP A 69 -0.49 30.27 -14.31
CA ASP A 69 0.54 29.87 -15.29
C ASP A 69 0.11 30.02 -16.77
#